data_AF-A0A5M9MQL4-F1
#
_entry.id   AF-A0A5M9MQL4-F1
#
_cell.length_a   1.000
_cell.length_b   1.000
_cell.length_c   1.000
_cell.angle_alpha   90.00
_cell.angle_beta   90.00
_cell.angle_gamma   90.00
#
_symmetry.space_group_name_H-M   'P 1'
#
loop_
_entity.id
_entity.type
_entity.pdbx_description
1 polymer ?
#
loop_
_entity_poly.entity_id
_entity_poly.type
_entity_poly.pdbx_seq_one_letter_code
_entity_poly.pdbx_strand_id
1 'polypeptide(L)'
;MGPTRVPIPSFYGILEGSGQKTAVIEMAAAAGLSLVPRTCRDPCVTTTFGVGQLITAALDEDVQRIITDVVIQAPVMVVLRLREVQIEAVCNWDNVLCGPKGVARVYGPQKGANEQQTELLAAAMDTYATVAQRTLGVNVSQLPGSGASGGLGTGLLLIGAVLRPRYEAILEYFNLDDLFDNCDLVFTAEGGIDDQTPRGKIPAEVAMRAEKHHIPVIALAGTVGPNADLNYHVGINAYVSILQQPSTLEEAIRDTERLLTDSAECAMRMVMVGKLLGSAAASKDTKRSLSDCCHARRYTNNMANNHGGSINGNHLKRLQSQ
;
A
#
# COMPACT_ATOMS: atom_id res chain seq x y z
N MET A 1 4.23 26.04 14.51
CA MET A 1 5.66 26.30 14.25
C MET A 1 6.16 25.22 13.32
N GLY A 2 6.81 25.58 12.22
CA GLY A 2 7.36 24.62 11.27
C GLY A 2 8.72 24.05 11.68
N PRO A 3 9.30 23.17 10.86
CA PRO A 3 10.53 22.44 11.21
C PRO A 3 11.76 23.34 11.34
N THR A 4 11.79 24.48 10.67
CA THR A 4 12.87 25.49 10.78
C THR A 4 12.60 26.54 11.87
N ARG A 5 11.64 26.28 12.79
CA ARG A 5 11.21 27.18 13.86
C ARG A 5 10.51 28.46 13.40
N VAL A 6 10.13 28.53 12.12
CA VAL A 6 9.33 29.63 11.56
C VAL A 6 7.84 29.26 11.61
N PRO A 7 6.91 30.17 11.96
CA PRO A 7 5.47 29.90 11.86
C PRO A 7 5.06 29.54 10.43
N ILE A 8 4.20 28.53 10.30
CA ILE A 8 3.64 28.09 9.02
C ILE A 8 2.14 27.81 9.20
N PRO A 9 1.33 27.98 8.14
CA PRO A 9 0.00 27.39 8.11
C PRO A 9 0.14 25.86 8.15
N SER A 10 -0.76 25.21 8.87
CA SER A 10 -0.82 23.76 9.03
C SER A 10 -2.28 23.36 9.25
N PHE A 11 -2.58 22.08 9.21
CA PHE A 11 -3.94 21.57 9.27
C PHE A 11 -4.00 20.17 9.89
N TYR A 12 -5.19 19.81 10.36
CA TYR A 12 -5.60 18.45 10.69
C TYR A 12 -7.08 18.30 10.27
N GLY A 13 -7.53 17.06 10.09
CA GLY A 13 -8.93 16.75 9.80
C GLY A 13 -9.67 16.28 11.04
N ILE A 14 -10.98 16.50 11.08
CA ILE A 14 -11.88 15.88 12.07
C ILE A 14 -12.85 14.97 11.31
N LEU A 15 -12.98 13.73 11.79
CA LEU A 15 -13.95 12.76 11.32
C LEU A 15 -15.06 12.63 12.36
N GLU A 16 -16.28 12.95 11.94
CA GLU A 16 -17.51 12.79 12.71
C GLU A 16 -18.42 11.82 11.93
N GLY A 17 -18.69 10.63 12.48
CA GLY A 17 -19.55 9.64 11.82
C GLY A 17 -19.28 8.17 12.16
N SER A 18 -18.10 7.84 12.68
CA SER A 18 -17.70 6.47 13.06
C SER A 18 -18.06 6.09 14.51
N GLY A 19 -19.00 6.81 15.13
CA GLY A 19 -19.38 6.63 16.54
C GLY A 19 -18.45 7.31 17.56
N GLN A 20 -17.30 7.82 17.12
CA GLN A 20 -16.35 8.60 17.94
C GLN A 20 -15.80 9.80 17.17
N LYS A 21 -15.61 10.94 17.85
CA LYS A 21 -14.99 12.14 17.25
C LYS A 21 -13.49 11.91 17.14
N THR A 22 -12.98 11.81 15.91
CA THR A 22 -11.58 11.44 15.64
C THR A 22 -10.83 12.56 14.95
N ALA A 23 -9.67 12.97 15.47
CA ALA A 23 -8.74 13.83 14.73
C ALA A 23 -7.78 13.01 13.88
N VAL A 24 -7.53 13.45 12.64
CA VAL A 24 -6.53 12.89 11.74
C VAL A 24 -5.46 13.95 11.49
N ILE A 25 -4.24 13.68 11.96
CA ILE A 25 -3.10 14.59 11.88
C ILE A 25 -2.12 14.06 10.84
N GLU A 26 -1.91 14.85 9.78
CA GLU A 26 -0.78 14.65 8.88
C GLU A 26 0.43 15.42 9.41
N MET A 27 1.37 14.71 10.00
CA MET A 27 2.59 15.27 10.56
C MET A 27 3.40 16.10 9.58
N ALA A 28 3.43 15.69 8.31
CA ALA A 28 4.14 16.41 7.27
C ALA A 28 3.60 17.85 7.08
N ALA A 29 2.35 18.11 7.46
CA ALA A 29 1.78 19.46 7.46
C ALA A 29 2.45 20.41 8.46
N ALA A 30 3.10 19.88 9.52
CA ALA A 30 3.81 20.68 10.53
C ALA A 30 5.33 20.46 10.54
N ALA A 31 5.78 19.27 10.16
CA ALA A 31 7.17 18.84 10.25
C ALA A 31 7.58 18.01 9.01
N GLY A 32 7.06 18.33 7.82
CA GLY A 32 7.44 17.67 6.58
C GLY A 32 8.79 18.14 6.04
N LEU A 33 9.54 17.25 5.38
CA LEU A 33 10.80 17.60 4.69
C LEU A 33 10.58 18.59 3.53
N SER A 34 9.39 18.60 2.93
CA SER A 34 8.98 19.58 1.90
C SER A 34 8.93 21.01 2.44
N LEU A 35 8.75 21.18 3.75
CA LEU A 35 8.71 22.48 4.42
C LEU A 35 10.11 23.02 4.77
N VAL A 36 11.17 22.23 4.53
CA VAL A 36 12.55 22.61 4.80
C VAL A 36 13.27 22.91 3.48
N PRO A 37 13.64 24.18 3.23
CA PRO A 37 14.47 24.53 2.08
C PRO A 37 15.73 23.66 2.04
N ARG A 38 16.17 23.25 0.84
CA ARG A 38 17.33 22.35 0.69
C ARG A 38 18.58 22.87 1.39
N THR A 39 18.79 24.18 1.38
CA THR A 39 19.91 24.89 2.05
C THR A 39 19.81 24.90 3.58
N CYS A 40 18.64 24.58 4.13
CA CYS A 40 18.35 24.57 5.56
C CYS A 40 18.13 23.14 6.11
N ARG A 41 18.42 22.11 5.30
CA ARG A 41 18.27 20.71 5.68
C ARG A 41 19.38 20.29 6.64
N ASP A 42 19.08 20.41 7.91
CA ASP A 42 19.93 19.92 8.99
C ASP A 42 19.05 19.27 10.08
N PRO A 43 19.09 17.93 10.22
CA PRO A 43 18.27 17.23 11.20
C PRO A 43 18.70 17.47 12.66
N CYS A 44 19.83 18.12 12.92
CA CYS A 44 20.24 18.50 14.27
C CYS A 44 19.50 19.75 14.78
N VAL A 45 18.93 20.57 13.88
CA VAL A 45 18.27 21.84 14.24
C VAL A 45 16.77 21.86 13.97
N THR A 46 16.28 20.94 13.12
CA THR A 46 14.84 20.84 12.85
C THR A 46 14.05 20.37 14.06
N THR A 47 12.76 20.69 14.09
CA THR A 47 11.90 20.37 15.24
C THR A 47 10.54 19.81 14.80
N THR A 48 10.02 18.88 15.60
CA THR A 48 8.64 18.40 15.50
C THR A 48 7.68 19.14 16.43
N PHE A 49 8.07 20.29 17.02
CA PHE A 49 7.25 21.05 17.95
C PHE A 49 5.86 21.39 17.39
N GLY A 50 5.77 21.71 16.09
CA GLY A 50 4.50 21.99 15.42
C GLY A 50 3.50 20.84 15.48
N VAL A 51 3.97 19.59 15.49
CA VAL A 51 3.12 18.40 15.60
C VAL A 51 2.47 18.36 16.98
N GLY A 52 3.21 18.76 18.03
CA GLY A 52 2.67 18.85 19.38
C GLY A 52 1.60 19.92 19.49
N GLN A 53 1.76 21.03 18.75
CA GLN A 53 0.74 22.06 18.64
C GLN A 53 -0.52 21.56 17.92
N LEU A 54 -0.37 20.74 16.86
CA LEU A 54 -1.53 20.11 16.20
C LEU A 54 -2.25 19.14 17.13
N ILE A 55 -1.51 18.32 17.88
CA ILE A 55 -2.10 17.42 18.88
C ILE A 55 -2.85 18.21 19.94
N THR A 56 -2.24 19.26 20.50
CA THR A 56 -2.91 20.12 21.49
C THR A 56 -4.18 20.76 20.90
N ALA A 57 -4.11 21.30 19.67
CA ALA A 57 -5.28 21.89 19.02
C ALA A 57 -6.41 20.85 18.81
N ALA A 58 -6.06 19.63 18.41
CA ALA A 58 -7.02 18.54 18.30
C ALA A 58 -7.62 18.13 19.66
N LEU A 59 -6.82 18.12 20.74
CA LEU A 59 -7.31 17.86 22.09
C LEU A 59 -8.27 18.94 22.58
N ASP A 60 -8.04 20.20 22.22
CA ASP A 60 -8.94 21.32 22.54
C ASP A 60 -10.30 21.22 21.82
N GLU A 61 -10.44 20.29 20.87
CA GLU A 61 -11.71 19.96 20.20
C GLU A 61 -12.47 18.79 20.85
N ASP A 62 -12.06 18.34 22.05
CA ASP A 62 -12.70 17.25 22.80
C ASP A 62 -12.79 15.94 21.98
N VAL A 63 -11.78 15.66 21.16
CA VAL A 63 -11.70 14.41 20.39
C VAL A 63 -11.45 13.22 21.31
N GLN A 64 -12.08 12.10 20.99
CA GLN A 64 -11.92 10.85 21.74
C GLN A 64 -10.74 10.02 21.23
N ARG A 65 -10.37 10.24 19.97
CA ARG A 65 -9.32 9.52 19.27
C ARG A 65 -8.49 10.46 18.40
N ILE A 66 -7.19 10.24 18.35
CA ILE A 66 -6.26 10.90 17.43
C ILE A 66 -5.54 9.82 16.63
N ILE A 67 -5.57 9.97 15.31
CA ILE A 67 -4.74 9.21 14.38
C ILE A 67 -3.73 10.16 13.79
N THR A 68 -2.46 9.84 13.94
CA THR A 68 -1.38 10.60 13.32
C THR A 68 -0.56 9.69 12.44
N ASP A 69 -0.22 10.13 11.23
CA ASP A 69 0.84 9.47 10.49
C ASP A 69 2.21 9.83 11.10
N VAL A 70 3.23 9.04 10.82
CA VAL A 70 4.60 9.31 11.28
C VAL A 70 5.56 9.29 10.09
N VAL A 71 5.86 10.48 9.57
CA VAL A 71 6.73 10.68 8.39
C VAL A 71 8.09 11.24 8.79
N ILE A 72 9.11 10.92 8.00
CA ILE A 72 10.53 11.05 8.37
C ILE A 72 10.98 12.50 8.76
N GLN A 73 11.06 12.87 10.05
CA GLN A 73 11.81 14.06 10.55
C GLN A 73 12.56 13.85 11.88
N ALA A 74 13.22 14.86 12.45
CA ALA A 74 14.10 14.75 13.64
C ALA A 74 13.31 14.99 14.95
N PRO A 75 13.75 14.52 16.13
CA PRO A 75 12.91 14.52 17.32
C PRO A 75 12.97 15.85 18.06
N VAL A 76 11.83 16.44 18.42
CA VAL A 76 11.53 17.00 19.76
C VAL A 76 10.02 17.14 19.89
N MET A 77 9.39 16.49 20.87
CA MET A 77 8.04 16.86 21.30
C MET A 77 7.81 16.58 22.78
N VAL A 78 7.19 17.53 23.48
CA VAL A 78 6.62 17.38 24.82
C VAL A 78 5.17 17.86 24.72
N VAL A 79 4.22 16.97 24.99
CA VAL A 79 2.79 17.29 25.13
C VAL A 79 2.35 16.78 26.50
N LEU A 80 1.69 17.64 27.27
CA LEU A 80 1.18 17.37 28.62
C LEU A 80 -0.35 17.49 28.59
N ARG A 81 -1.07 16.37 28.39
CA ARG A 81 -2.48 16.07 28.75
C ARG A 81 -3.03 14.91 27.89
N LEU A 82 -2.82 13.65 28.31
CA LEU A 82 -3.05 12.50 27.42
C LEU A 82 -3.79 11.32 28.05
N ARG A 83 -4.28 11.44 29.29
CA ARG A 83 -4.82 10.27 30.00
C ARG A 83 -6.20 9.80 29.55
N GLU A 84 -6.91 10.56 28.70
CA GLU A 84 -8.31 10.28 28.34
C GLU A 84 -8.55 10.08 26.82
N VAL A 85 -7.53 10.29 25.97
CA VAL A 85 -7.69 10.23 24.51
C VAL A 85 -6.83 9.10 23.93
N GLN A 86 -7.43 8.28 23.06
CA GLN A 86 -6.71 7.21 22.36
C GLN A 86 -5.87 7.80 21.24
N ILE A 87 -4.54 7.67 21.33
CA ILE A 87 -3.62 8.10 20.25
C ILE A 87 -3.09 6.88 19.53
N GLU A 88 -3.26 6.86 18.21
CA GLU A 88 -2.70 5.86 17.31
C GLU A 88 -1.75 6.52 16.32
N ALA A 89 -0.53 6.00 16.26
CA ALA A 89 0.51 6.51 15.39
C ALA A 89 0.79 5.50 14.28
N VAL A 90 0.43 5.89 13.06
CA VAL A 90 0.49 5.08 11.86
C VAL A 90 1.86 5.26 11.23
N CYS A 91 2.69 4.23 11.30
CA CYS A 91 4.13 4.37 11.05
C CYS A 91 4.69 3.28 10.12
N ASN A 92 5.92 3.53 9.63
CA ASN A 92 6.72 2.46 9.03
C ASN A 92 7.19 1.51 10.13
N TRP A 93 6.68 0.29 10.11
CA TRP A 93 6.87 -0.71 11.15
C TRP A 93 8.33 -1.17 11.31
N ASP A 94 9.08 -1.19 10.20
CA ASP A 94 10.46 -1.67 10.18
C ASP A 94 11.47 -0.66 10.78
N ASN A 95 11.04 0.57 11.04
CA ASN A 95 11.93 1.62 11.52
C ASN A 95 12.15 1.51 13.02
N VAL A 96 13.39 1.24 13.42
CA VAL A 96 13.83 1.17 14.83
C VAL A 96 14.61 2.42 15.24
N LEU A 97 14.55 2.76 16.53
CA LEU A 97 15.18 3.97 17.07
C LEU A 97 16.71 3.89 17.03
N CYS A 98 17.27 2.77 17.47
CA CYS A 98 18.69 2.59 17.77
C CYS A 98 19.37 1.52 16.90
N GLY A 99 20.67 1.31 17.12
CA GLY A 99 21.42 0.20 16.51
C GLY A 99 21.85 0.44 15.05
N PRO A 100 22.45 -0.56 14.39
CA PRO A 100 23.00 -0.39 13.04
C PRO A 100 21.95 0.00 11.99
N LYS A 101 20.72 -0.48 12.16
CA LYS A 101 19.55 -0.11 11.34
C LYS A 101 18.71 1.02 11.96
N GLY A 102 19.26 1.72 12.95
CA GLY A 102 18.59 2.82 13.64
C GLY A 102 18.27 3.97 12.69
N VAL A 103 17.16 4.65 12.95
CA VAL A 103 16.62 5.69 12.06
C VAL A 103 17.63 6.80 11.73
N ALA A 104 18.48 7.19 12.69
CA ALA A 104 19.49 8.21 12.47
C ALA A 104 20.46 7.82 11.34
N ARG A 105 20.95 6.56 11.36
CA ARG A 105 21.89 6.03 10.37
C ARG A 105 21.24 5.79 9.01
N VAL A 106 20.02 5.26 9.00
CA VAL A 106 19.30 4.93 7.76
C VAL A 106 18.78 6.18 7.05
N TYR A 107 18.26 7.16 7.80
CA TYR A 107 17.51 8.28 7.22
C TYR A 107 18.07 9.67 7.54
N GLY A 108 19.13 9.78 8.34
CA GLY A 108 19.84 11.04 8.57
C GLY A 108 20.45 11.62 7.29
N PRO A 109 21.19 10.84 6.48
CA PRO A 109 21.86 11.36 5.28
C PRO A 109 20.93 12.02 4.26
N GLN A 110 19.78 11.41 3.97
CA GLN A 110 18.77 11.99 3.06
C GLN A 110 18.16 13.32 3.59
N LYS A 111 18.28 13.59 4.88
CA LYS A 111 17.86 14.84 5.53
C LYS A 111 18.97 15.89 5.62
N GLY A 112 20.16 15.60 5.08
CA GLY A 112 21.30 16.52 5.11
C GLY A 112 22.29 16.28 6.24
N ALA A 113 22.16 15.21 7.04
CA ALA A 113 23.20 14.87 8.01
C ALA A 113 24.47 14.38 7.30
N ASN A 114 25.61 14.95 7.65
CA ASN A 114 26.90 14.32 7.34
C ASN A 114 27.17 13.12 8.26
N GLU A 115 28.27 12.39 8.04
CA GLU A 115 28.63 11.19 8.80
C GLU A 115 28.78 11.46 10.31
N GLN A 116 29.46 12.56 10.67
CA GLN A 116 29.65 12.94 12.07
C GLN A 116 28.33 13.30 12.75
N GLN A 117 27.46 14.05 12.08
CA GLN A 117 26.11 14.37 12.56
C GLN A 117 25.26 13.11 12.69
N THR A 118 25.40 12.16 11.77
CA THR A 118 24.65 10.90 11.78
C THR A 118 24.98 10.09 13.02
N GLU A 119 26.27 9.94 13.36
CA GLU A 119 26.68 9.21 14.57
C GLU A 119 26.37 9.96 15.85
N LEU A 120 26.45 11.29 15.85
CA LEU A 120 25.99 12.11 16.97
C LEU A 120 24.49 11.91 17.24
N LEU A 121 23.67 11.94 16.20
CA LEU A 121 22.23 11.68 16.29
C LEU A 121 21.97 10.26 16.77
N ALA A 122 22.68 9.25 16.26
CA ALA A 122 22.53 7.87 16.70
C ALA A 122 22.84 7.71 18.20
N ALA A 123 23.94 8.30 18.69
CA ALA A 123 24.29 8.29 20.10
C ALA A 123 23.26 9.02 20.98
N ALA A 124 22.66 10.11 20.48
CA ALA A 124 21.58 10.80 21.16
C ALA A 124 20.31 9.91 21.26
N MET A 125 19.99 9.14 20.21
CA MET A 125 18.88 8.18 20.25
C MET A 125 19.13 7.04 21.24
N ASP A 126 20.36 6.52 21.31
CA ASP A 126 20.74 5.50 22.29
C ASP A 126 20.63 6.02 23.73
N THR A 127 21.01 7.27 23.94
CA THR A 127 20.84 7.97 25.22
C THR A 127 19.37 8.12 25.56
N TYR A 128 18.54 8.53 24.59
CA TYR A 128 17.10 8.68 24.76
C TYR A 128 16.44 7.36 25.15
N ALA A 129 16.77 6.26 24.47
CA ALA A 129 16.28 4.92 24.79
C ALA A 129 16.70 4.47 26.20
N THR A 130 17.94 4.75 26.59
CA THR A 130 18.47 4.41 27.91
C THR A 130 17.73 5.17 29.01
N VAL A 131 17.47 6.46 28.81
CA VAL A 131 16.71 7.29 29.76
C VAL A 131 15.26 6.83 29.85
N ALA A 132 14.62 6.51 28.72
CA ALA A 132 13.26 5.98 28.69
C ALA A 132 13.14 4.66 29.48
N GLN A 133 14.09 3.73 29.28
CA GLN A 133 14.12 2.46 30.02
C GLN A 133 14.30 2.67 31.52
N ARG A 134 15.19 3.57 31.93
CA ARG A 134 15.48 3.84 33.35
C ARG A 134 14.32 4.52 34.07
N THR A 135 13.67 5.47 33.40
CA THR A 135 12.65 6.33 34.03
C THR A 135 11.24 5.73 33.94
N LEU A 136 10.90 5.13 32.81
CA LEU A 136 9.55 4.64 32.51
C LEU A 136 9.47 3.11 32.44
N GLY A 137 10.61 2.40 32.49
CA GLY A 137 10.66 0.95 32.41
C GLY A 137 10.44 0.37 31.00
N VAL A 138 10.34 1.23 29.98
CA VAL A 138 10.02 0.82 28.60
C VAL A 138 11.27 0.78 27.73
N ASN A 139 11.56 -0.37 27.12
CA ASN A 139 12.66 -0.51 26.16
C ASN A 139 12.19 -0.10 24.77
N VAL A 140 12.56 1.10 24.33
CA VAL A 140 12.16 1.65 23.03
C VAL A 140 13.23 1.48 21.93
N SER A 141 14.39 0.91 22.26
CA SER A 141 15.57 0.90 21.39
C SER A 141 15.33 0.22 20.04
N GLN A 142 14.68 -0.94 20.05
CA GLN A 142 14.44 -1.79 18.88
C GLN A 142 12.96 -2.12 18.66
N LEU A 143 12.04 -1.40 19.33
CA LEU A 143 10.61 -1.65 19.12
C LEU A 143 10.23 -1.32 17.67
N PRO A 144 9.40 -2.13 17.01
CA PRO A 144 8.87 -1.81 15.69
C PRO A 144 8.21 -0.42 15.69
N GLY A 145 8.49 0.37 14.66
CA GLY A 145 7.99 1.75 14.54
C GLY A 145 8.62 2.79 15.48
N SER A 146 9.45 2.40 16.46
CA SER A 146 10.07 3.33 17.43
C SER A 146 10.94 4.41 16.78
N GLY A 147 11.57 4.07 15.65
CA GLY A 147 12.39 4.98 14.86
C GLY A 147 11.58 5.86 13.90
N ALA A 148 10.28 5.64 13.75
CA ALA A 148 9.48 6.41 12.80
C ALA A 148 9.58 7.91 13.08
N SER A 149 9.67 8.72 12.02
CA SER A 149 9.94 10.16 12.10
C SER A 149 11.11 10.52 13.03
N GLY A 150 12.25 9.83 12.85
CA GLY A 150 13.48 10.13 13.60
C GLY A 150 13.29 10.12 15.10
N GLY A 151 12.53 9.14 15.61
CA GLY A 151 12.31 8.94 17.03
C GLY A 151 11.05 9.59 17.59
N LEU A 152 10.23 10.25 16.77
CA LEU A 152 8.90 10.66 17.25
C LEU A 152 8.00 9.46 17.55
N GLY A 153 8.12 8.35 16.80
CA GLY A 153 7.42 7.11 17.15
C GLY A 153 7.67 6.71 18.61
N THR A 154 8.93 6.84 19.06
CA THR A 154 9.28 6.72 20.48
C THR A 154 8.60 7.77 21.36
N GLY A 155 8.66 9.05 20.98
CA GLY A 155 8.00 10.13 21.73
C GLY A 155 6.50 9.90 21.94
N LEU A 156 5.79 9.49 20.89
CA LEU A 156 4.36 9.14 20.94
C LEU A 156 4.11 7.90 21.81
N LEU A 157 4.97 6.88 21.70
CA LEU A 157 4.86 5.68 22.54
C LEU A 157 5.05 6.00 24.03
N LEU A 158 6.01 6.86 24.38
CA LEU A 158 6.26 7.25 25.77
C LEU A 158 5.13 8.06 26.41
N ILE A 159 4.30 8.72 25.59
CA ILE A 159 3.12 9.44 26.06
C ILE A 159 1.84 8.60 26.01
N GLY A 160 1.95 7.30 25.71
CA GLY A 160 0.85 6.33 25.76
C GLY A 160 0.18 6.04 24.41
N ALA A 161 0.73 6.53 23.29
CA ALA A 161 0.21 6.18 21.98
C ALA A 161 0.50 4.73 21.60
N VAL A 162 -0.40 4.14 20.82
CA VAL A 162 -0.21 2.82 20.20
C VAL A 162 0.37 3.02 18.81
N LEU A 163 1.53 2.40 18.55
CA LEU A 163 2.10 2.37 17.21
C LEU A 163 1.41 1.28 16.40
N ARG A 164 1.03 1.59 15.17
CA ARG A 164 0.41 0.65 14.23
C ARG A 164 1.07 0.74 12.85
N PRO A 165 1.12 -0.37 12.11
CA PRO A 165 1.63 -0.34 10.74
C PRO A 165 0.66 0.43 9.83
N ARG A 166 1.20 1.05 8.77
CA ARG A 166 0.42 1.93 7.89
C ARG A 166 -0.81 1.28 7.26
N TYR A 167 -0.68 0.03 6.85
CA TYR A 167 -1.75 -0.68 6.16
C TYR A 167 -2.96 -0.94 7.08
N GLU A 168 -2.74 -1.24 8.37
CA GLU A 168 -3.83 -1.51 9.32
C GLU A 168 -4.77 -0.33 9.48
N ALA A 169 -4.23 0.89 9.55
CA ALA A 169 -5.05 2.08 9.70
C ALA A 169 -5.95 2.29 8.47
N ILE A 170 -5.40 2.12 7.26
CA ILE A 170 -6.18 2.26 6.03
C ILE A 170 -7.30 1.21 5.98
N LEU A 171 -7.02 -0.03 6.37
CA LEU A 171 -8.02 -1.11 6.37
C LEU A 171 -9.16 -0.90 7.37
N GLU A 172 -8.92 -0.20 8.47
CA GLU A 172 -9.98 0.10 9.45
C GLU A 172 -11.00 1.09 8.89
N TYR A 173 -10.56 2.06 8.09
CA TYR A 173 -11.42 3.09 7.51
C TYR A 173 -12.03 2.68 6.17
N PHE A 174 -11.32 1.85 5.42
CA PHE A 174 -11.77 1.36 4.13
C PHE A 174 -12.08 -0.12 4.28
N ASN A 175 -13.37 -0.47 4.23
CA ASN A 175 -13.77 -1.88 4.16
C ASN A 175 -13.44 -2.44 2.78
N LEU A 176 -12.15 -2.70 2.55
CA LEU A 176 -11.66 -3.19 1.26
C LEU A 176 -12.17 -4.58 0.95
N ASP A 177 -12.42 -5.41 1.97
CA ASP A 177 -12.86 -6.79 1.79
C ASP A 177 -14.22 -6.86 1.07
N ASP A 178 -15.14 -5.94 1.38
CA ASP A 178 -16.44 -5.83 0.69
C ASP A 178 -16.30 -5.37 -0.77
N LEU A 179 -15.24 -4.65 -1.13
CA LEU A 179 -15.07 -4.13 -2.50
C LEU A 179 -14.82 -5.25 -3.52
N PHE A 180 -14.38 -6.42 -3.07
CA PHE A 180 -14.11 -7.55 -3.96
C PHE A 180 -15.39 -8.29 -4.36
N ASP A 181 -16.52 -8.03 -3.69
CA ASP A 181 -17.80 -8.62 -4.05
C ASP A 181 -18.24 -8.13 -5.44
N ASN A 182 -18.33 -9.06 -6.39
CA ASN A 182 -18.65 -8.81 -7.81
C ASN A 182 -17.55 -8.13 -8.64
N CYS A 183 -16.29 -8.23 -8.23
CA CYS A 183 -15.15 -7.77 -9.05
C CYS A 183 -14.58 -8.91 -9.92
N ASP A 184 -14.42 -8.66 -11.22
CA ASP A 184 -13.74 -9.59 -12.16
C ASP A 184 -12.24 -9.27 -12.34
N LEU A 185 -11.83 -8.04 -12.02
CA LEU A 185 -10.47 -7.52 -12.21
C LEU A 185 -10.24 -6.33 -11.27
N VAL A 186 -9.07 -6.28 -10.65
CA VAL A 186 -8.66 -5.19 -9.76
C VAL A 186 -7.55 -4.37 -10.40
N PHE A 187 -7.71 -3.05 -10.38
CA PHE A 187 -6.61 -2.12 -10.61
C PHE A 187 -6.15 -1.53 -9.28
N THR A 188 -4.84 -1.47 -9.08
CA THR A 188 -4.20 -0.73 -7.98
C THR A 188 -3.10 0.17 -8.54
N ALA A 189 -2.57 1.09 -7.74
CA ALA A 189 -1.56 2.02 -8.24
C ALA A 189 -0.60 2.53 -7.15
N GLU A 190 0.60 2.91 -7.57
CA GLU A 190 1.55 3.68 -6.75
C GLU A 190 2.52 4.51 -7.61
N GLY A 191 3.26 5.42 -6.97
CA GLY A 191 4.25 6.24 -7.67
C GLY A 191 5.46 5.45 -8.19
N GLY A 192 5.86 4.36 -7.54
CA GLY A 192 6.95 3.51 -7.99
C GLY A 192 6.87 2.11 -7.37
N ILE A 193 6.89 1.09 -8.24
CA ILE A 193 6.83 -0.32 -7.83
C ILE A 193 8.23 -0.94 -7.78
N ASP A 194 8.59 -1.53 -6.65
CA ASP A 194 9.94 -2.03 -6.35
C ASP A 194 9.91 -3.15 -5.27
N ASP A 195 11.08 -3.56 -4.77
CA ASP A 195 11.22 -4.53 -3.68
C ASP A 195 10.70 -4.10 -2.31
N GLN A 196 10.30 -2.83 -2.17
CA GLN A 196 9.69 -2.31 -0.95
C GLN A 196 8.17 -2.39 -1.01
N THR A 197 7.58 -2.54 -2.18
CA THR A 197 6.13 -2.62 -2.35
C THR A 197 5.48 -3.78 -1.55
N PRO A 198 6.07 -5.00 -1.51
CA PRO A 198 5.56 -6.08 -0.67
C PRO A 198 5.57 -5.79 0.84
N ARG A 199 6.28 -4.75 1.29
CA ARG A 199 6.48 -4.42 2.70
C ARG A 199 5.40 -3.47 3.21
N GLY A 200 4.14 -3.86 3.03
CA GLY A 200 2.98 -3.14 3.54
C GLY A 200 2.62 -1.85 2.77
N LYS A 201 3.01 -1.73 1.49
CA LYS A 201 2.43 -0.71 0.61
C LYS A 201 1.07 -1.17 0.08
N ILE A 202 0.21 -0.21 -0.26
CA ILE A 202 -1.17 -0.45 -0.67
C ILE A 202 -1.32 -1.39 -1.88
N PRO A 203 -0.51 -1.30 -2.94
CA PRO A 203 -0.62 -2.24 -4.05
C PRO A 203 -0.51 -3.70 -3.64
N ALA A 204 0.46 -4.03 -2.78
CA ALA A 204 0.64 -5.39 -2.28
C ALA A 204 -0.52 -5.82 -1.37
N GLU A 205 -1.01 -4.93 -0.50
CA GLU A 205 -2.13 -5.23 0.41
C GLU A 205 -3.45 -5.47 -0.32
N VAL A 206 -3.72 -4.70 -1.39
CA VAL A 206 -4.86 -4.91 -2.27
C VAL A 206 -4.71 -6.24 -3.01
N ALA A 207 -3.49 -6.53 -3.50
CA ALA A 207 -3.23 -7.74 -4.26
C ALA A 207 -3.39 -9.02 -3.44
N MET A 208 -2.83 -9.05 -2.22
CA MET A 208 -2.97 -10.19 -1.30
C MET A 208 -4.43 -10.45 -0.89
N ARG A 209 -5.30 -9.44 -0.92
CA ARG A 209 -6.74 -9.61 -0.67
C ARG A 209 -7.47 -10.11 -1.90
N ALA A 210 -7.26 -9.47 -3.04
CA ALA A 210 -7.83 -9.91 -4.32
C ALA A 210 -7.50 -11.39 -4.60
N GLU A 211 -6.28 -11.83 -4.27
CA GLU A 211 -5.85 -13.22 -4.40
C GLU A 211 -6.70 -14.21 -3.59
N LYS A 212 -7.13 -13.84 -2.37
CA LYS A 212 -8.06 -14.67 -1.55
C LYS A 212 -9.42 -14.87 -2.22
N HIS A 213 -9.82 -13.92 -3.07
CA HIS A 213 -11.05 -13.98 -3.87
C HIS A 213 -10.79 -14.52 -5.28
N HIS A 214 -9.55 -14.92 -5.59
CA HIS A 214 -9.11 -15.37 -6.92
C HIS A 214 -9.34 -14.34 -8.04
N ILE A 215 -9.26 -13.05 -7.71
CA ILE A 215 -9.46 -11.96 -8.65
C ILE A 215 -8.09 -11.48 -9.17
N PRO A 216 -7.90 -11.36 -10.49
CA PRO A 216 -6.64 -10.88 -11.05
C PRO A 216 -6.40 -9.40 -10.73
N VAL A 217 -5.14 -9.03 -10.58
CA VAL A 217 -4.70 -7.68 -10.17
C VAL A 217 -3.71 -7.12 -11.18
N ILE A 218 -3.95 -5.89 -11.62
CA ILE A 218 -3.02 -5.10 -12.44
C ILE A 218 -2.62 -3.84 -11.66
N ALA A 219 -1.32 -3.64 -11.44
CA ALA A 219 -0.80 -2.43 -10.82
C ALA A 219 -0.35 -1.39 -11.86
N LEU A 220 -0.77 -0.15 -11.71
CA LEU A 220 -0.29 0.98 -12.50
C LEU A 220 0.77 1.75 -11.69
N ALA A 221 1.99 1.77 -12.17
CA ALA A 221 3.12 2.35 -11.45
C ALA A 221 3.67 3.59 -12.18
N GLY A 222 3.97 4.65 -11.44
CA GLY A 222 4.69 5.80 -12.00
C GLY A 222 6.04 5.38 -12.62
N THR A 223 6.82 4.61 -11.88
CA THR A 223 8.08 4.00 -12.34
C THR A 223 8.19 2.55 -11.89
N VAL A 224 9.03 1.78 -12.58
CA VAL A 224 9.38 0.40 -12.20
C VAL A 224 10.82 0.40 -11.70
N GLY A 225 10.99 0.06 -10.43
CA GLY A 225 12.28 0.02 -9.75
C GLY A 225 12.93 -1.36 -9.75
N PRO A 226 14.07 -1.49 -9.05
CA PRO A 226 14.78 -2.76 -8.91
C PRO A 226 13.92 -3.85 -8.27
N ASN A 227 14.07 -5.09 -8.74
CA ASN A 227 13.41 -6.28 -8.22
C ASN A 227 11.88 -6.17 -8.11
N ALA A 228 11.26 -5.39 -9.02
CA ALA A 228 9.80 -5.23 -9.05
C ALA A 228 9.06 -6.55 -9.31
N ASP A 229 9.73 -7.56 -9.89
CA ASP A 229 9.21 -8.91 -10.12
C ASP A 229 8.84 -9.64 -8.82
N LEU A 230 9.42 -9.27 -7.68
CA LEU A 230 8.99 -9.80 -6.38
C LEU A 230 7.51 -9.56 -6.09
N ASN A 231 6.91 -8.54 -6.71
CA ASN A 231 5.50 -8.22 -6.55
C ASN A 231 4.56 -9.29 -7.16
N TYR A 232 5.05 -10.11 -8.10
CA TYR A 232 4.28 -11.24 -8.62
C TYR A 232 3.98 -12.28 -7.54
N HIS A 233 4.83 -12.38 -6.51
CA HIS A 233 4.67 -13.34 -5.42
C HIS A 233 3.64 -12.93 -4.36
N VAL A 234 3.15 -11.69 -4.39
CA VAL A 234 2.16 -11.16 -3.44
C VAL A 234 0.80 -10.89 -4.10
N GLY A 235 0.53 -11.55 -5.24
CA GLY A 235 -0.77 -11.52 -5.91
C GLY A 235 -0.92 -10.47 -7.01
N ILE A 236 0.08 -9.63 -7.29
CA ILE A 236 0.04 -8.73 -8.46
C ILE A 236 0.26 -9.58 -9.71
N ASN A 237 -0.71 -9.69 -10.60
CA ASN A 237 -0.57 -10.53 -11.81
C ASN A 237 0.12 -9.81 -12.98
N ALA A 238 0.02 -8.49 -13.02
CA ALA A 238 0.75 -7.65 -13.97
C ALA A 238 1.00 -6.26 -13.37
N TYR A 239 2.04 -5.58 -13.82
CA TYR A 239 2.22 -4.16 -13.55
C TYR A 239 2.67 -3.41 -14.81
N VAL A 240 2.26 -2.16 -14.92
CA VAL A 240 2.52 -1.30 -16.09
C VAL A 240 3.08 0.04 -15.61
N SER A 241 4.19 0.46 -16.22
CA SER A 241 4.69 1.83 -16.07
C SER A 241 3.77 2.81 -16.80
N ILE A 242 3.33 3.88 -16.15
CA ILE A 242 2.50 4.91 -16.81
C ILE A 242 3.32 5.80 -17.75
N LEU A 243 4.65 5.82 -17.59
CA LEU A 243 5.54 6.56 -18.48
C LEU A 243 5.65 5.84 -19.82
N GLN A 244 5.29 6.55 -20.90
CA GLN A 244 5.34 6.02 -22.27
C GLN A 244 6.64 6.38 -23.01
N GLN A 245 7.36 7.38 -22.52
CA GLN A 245 8.61 7.86 -23.10
C GLN A 245 9.50 8.42 -21.98
N PRO A 246 10.81 8.55 -22.20
CA PRO A 246 11.67 9.28 -21.27
C PRO A 246 11.11 10.69 -21.01
N SER A 247 10.92 11.04 -19.75
CA SER A 247 10.44 12.36 -19.32
C SER A 247 11.20 12.82 -18.08
N THR A 248 11.19 14.12 -17.82
CA THR A 248 11.62 14.63 -16.53
C THR A 248 10.60 14.25 -15.44
N LEU A 249 11.02 14.26 -14.17
CA LEU A 249 10.13 14.04 -13.04
C LEU A 249 9.01 15.09 -12.98
N GLU A 250 9.34 16.35 -13.32
CA GLU A 250 8.37 17.44 -13.28
C GLU A 250 7.29 17.28 -14.35
N GLU A 251 7.67 16.89 -15.57
CA GLU A 251 6.72 16.56 -16.64
C GLU A 251 5.88 15.34 -16.28
N ALA A 252 6.51 14.30 -15.71
CA ALA A 252 5.80 13.10 -15.27
C ALA A 252 4.71 13.44 -14.24
N ILE A 253 5.03 14.26 -13.24
CA ILE A 253 4.07 14.70 -12.23
C ILE A 253 2.97 15.57 -12.87
N ARG A 254 3.34 16.53 -13.71
CA ARG A 254 2.41 17.45 -14.38
C ARG A 254 1.38 16.72 -15.26
N ASP A 255 1.83 15.69 -15.98
CA ASP A 255 1.02 14.95 -16.94
C ASP A 255 0.42 13.66 -16.35
N THR A 256 0.54 13.42 -15.04
CA THR A 256 0.17 12.15 -14.39
C THR A 256 -1.24 11.70 -14.75
N GLU A 257 -2.22 12.60 -14.74
CA GLU A 257 -3.63 12.27 -15.02
C GLU A 257 -3.79 11.66 -16.43
N ARG A 258 -3.21 12.31 -17.44
CA ARG A 258 -3.23 11.83 -18.83
C ARG A 258 -2.48 10.50 -18.94
N LEU A 259 -1.26 10.44 -18.41
CA LEU A 259 -0.41 9.24 -18.48
C LEU A 259 -1.06 8.02 -17.82
N LEU A 260 -1.69 8.21 -16.66
CA LEU A 260 -2.41 7.18 -15.94
C LEU A 260 -3.63 6.70 -16.74
N THR A 261 -4.40 7.63 -17.31
CA THR A 261 -5.57 7.32 -18.15
C THR A 261 -5.18 6.50 -19.39
N ASP A 262 -4.19 6.98 -20.14
CA ASP A 262 -3.69 6.32 -21.35
C ASP A 262 -3.17 4.90 -21.02
N SER A 263 -2.50 4.74 -19.88
CA SER A 263 -1.92 3.47 -19.46
C SER A 263 -2.96 2.48 -18.93
N ALA A 264 -3.97 2.96 -18.21
CA ALA A 264 -5.11 2.16 -17.79
C ALA A 264 -5.90 1.65 -19.01
N GLU A 265 -6.15 2.50 -20.00
CA GLU A 265 -6.79 2.10 -21.25
C GLU A 265 -5.95 1.04 -21.98
N CYS A 266 -4.64 1.26 -22.11
CA CYS A 266 -3.73 0.32 -22.75
C CYS A 266 -3.72 -1.05 -22.04
N ALA A 267 -3.64 -1.05 -20.70
CA ALA A 267 -3.72 -2.27 -19.89
C ALA A 267 -5.04 -3.02 -20.14
N MET A 268 -6.18 -2.32 -20.15
CA MET A 268 -7.47 -2.95 -20.42
C MET A 268 -7.55 -3.50 -21.84
N ARG A 269 -6.99 -2.80 -22.84
CA ARG A 269 -6.89 -3.31 -24.21
C ARG A 269 -6.09 -4.62 -24.27
N MET A 270 -4.98 -4.72 -23.53
CA MET A 270 -4.23 -5.97 -23.42
C MET A 270 -5.06 -7.11 -22.80
N VAL A 271 -5.84 -6.83 -21.76
CA VAL A 271 -6.79 -7.80 -21.18
C VAL A 271 -7.82 -8.25 -22.22
N MET A 272 -8.37 -7.32 -22.99
CA MET A 272 -9.34 -7.64 -24.05
C MET A 272 -8.73 -8.49 -25.16
N VAL A 273 -7.48 -8.23 -25.55
CA VAL A 273 -6.73 -9.10 -26.48
C VAL A 273 -6.59 -10.51 -25.90
N GLY A 274 -6.21 -10.63 -24.63
CA GLY A 274 -6.16 -11.93 -23.93
C GLY A 274 -7.50 -12.67 -23.96
N LYS A 275 -8.61 -11.97 -23.70
CA LYS A 275 -9.96 -12.54 -23.75
C LYS A 275 -10.34 -13.05 -25.16
N LEU A 276 -9.96 -12.31 -26.21
CA LEU A 276 -10.17 -12.74 -27.60
C LEU A 276 -9.37 -14.00 -27.93
N LEU A 277 -8.11 -14.08 -27.49
CA LEU A 277 -7.26 -15.27 -27.67
C LEU A 277 -7.85 -16.50 -26.96
N GLY A 278 -8.31 -16.35 -25.71
CA GLY A 278 -8.96 -17.43 -24.96
C GLY A 278 -10.25 -17.92 -25.62
N SER A 279 -11.07 -17.00 -26.11
CA SER A 279 -12.32 -17.32 -26.82
C SER A 279 -12.06 -18.07 -28.14
N ALA A 280 -11.03 -17.64 -28.88
CA ALA A 280 -10.62 -18.30 -30.12
C ALA A 280 -10.08 -19.71 -29.88
N ALA A 281 -9.32 -19.94 -28.80
CA ALA A 281 -8.81 -21.26 -28.43
C ALA A 281 -9.95 -22.24 -28.08
N ALA A 282 -10.90 -21.83 -27.22
CA ALA A 282 -12.07 -22.64 -26.86
C ALA A 282 -12.90 -23.04 -28.09
N SER A 283 -13.04 -22.14 -29.07
CA SER A 283 -13.74 -22.42 -30.33
C SER A 283 -13.03 -23.45 -31.22
N LYS A 284 -11.69 -23.51 -31.18
CA LYS A 284 -10.88 -24.47 -31.94
C LYS A 284 -10.91 -25.86 -31.30
N ASP A 285 -10.86 -25.95 -29.98
CA ASP A 285 -10.96 -27.24 -29.27
C ASP A 285 -12.36 -27.87 -29.39
N THR A 286 -13.41 -27.04 -29.39
CA THR A 286 -14.78 -27.51 -29.68
C THR A 286 -14.87 -28.08 -31.11
N LYS A 287 -14.24 -27.42 -32.10
CA LYS A 287 -14.19 -27.93 -33.48
C LYS A 287 -13.35 -29.20 -33.63
N ARG A 288 -12.25 -29.33 -32.88
CA ARG A 288 -11.43 -30.57 -32.85
C ARG A 288 -12.18 -31.75 -32.22
N SER A 289 -12.84 -31.56 -31.09
CA SER A 289 -13.63 -32.63 -30.47
C SER A 289 -14.82 -33.07 -31.34
N LEU A 290 -15.47 -32.14 -32.05
CA LEU A 290 -16.53 -32.46 -33.01
C LEU A 290 -16.00 -33.16 -34.27
N SER A 291 -14.79 -32.81 -34.75
CA SER A 291 -14.16 -33.53 -35.86
C SER A 291 -13.71 -34.95 -35.47
N ASP A 292 -13.21 -35.13 -34.24
CA ASP A 292 -12.81 -36.43 -33.72
C ASP A 292 -14.02 -37.34 -33.45
N CYS A 293 -15.13 -36.76 -32.96
CA CYS A 293 -16.41 -37.48 -32.82
C CYS A 293 -17.02 -37.86 -34.19
N CYS A 294 -16.84 -37.01 -35.22
CA CYS A 294 -17.22 -37.35 -36.59
C CYS A 294 -16.31 -38.42 -37.23
N HIS A 295 -15.03 -38.48 -36.87
CA HIS A 295 -14.12 -39.55 -37.31
C HIS A 295 -14.40 -40.89 -36.60
N ALA A 296 -14.74 -40.87 -35.30
CA ALA A 296 -15.16 -42.07 -34.58
C ALA A 296 -16.48 -42.67 -35.11
N ARG A 297 -17.39 -41.84 -35.64
CA ARG A 297 -18.61 -42.32 -36.35
C ARG A 297 -18.34 -42.87 -37.76
N ARG A 298 -17.23 -42.52 -38.41
CA ARG A 298 -16.86 -43.12 -39.71
C ARG A 298 -16.21 -44.49 -39.56
N TYR A 299 -15.57 -44.78 -38.44
CA TYR A 299 -15.02 -46.13 -38.17
C TYR A 299 -16.07 -47.14 -37.69
N THR A 300 -17.21 -46.70 -37.14
CA THR A 300 -18.30 -47.60 -36.73
C THR A 300 -19.29 -47.93 -37.85
N ASN A 301 -19.36 -47.13 -38.92
CA ASN A 301 -20.22 -47.40 -40.08
C ASN A 301 -19.62 -48.36 -41.12
N ASN A 302 -18.36 -48.80 -40.96
CA ASN A 302 -17.73 -49.78 -41.88
C ASN A 302 -17.67 -51.21 -41.32
N MET A 303 -18.25 -51.47 -40.15
CA MET A 303 -18.39 -52.82 -39.56
C MET A 303 -19.84 -53.33 -39.47
N ALA A 304 -20.82 -52.60 -40.02
CA ALA A 304 -22.23 -53.02 -40.01
C ALA A 304 -22.75 -53.58 -41.36
N ASN A 305 -21.85 -53.99 -42.26
CA ASN A 305 -22.17 -54.79 -43.45
C ASN A 305 -21.75 -56.25 -43.24
N ASN A 306 -22.34 -56.92 -42.25
CA ASN A 306 -22.49 -58.37 -42.21
C ASN A 306 -23.35 -58.75 -41.01
N HIS A 307 -24.67 -58.78 -41.20
CA HIS A 307 -25.55 -59.88 -40.81
C HIS A 307 -27.00 -59.48 -41.07
N GLY A 308 -27.62 -60.17 -42.01
CA GLY A 308 -29.06 -60.16 -42.20
C GLY A 308 -29.74 -60.83 -41.00
N GLY A 309 -30.75 -60.16 -40.47
CA GLY A 309 -31.55 -60.64 -39.35
C GLY A 309 -32.74 -59.71 -39.13
N SER A 310 -33.82 -60.00 -39.86
CA SER A 310 -35.17 -59.43 -39.68
C SER A 310 -35.64 -59.58 -38.24
N ILE A 311 -36.02 -58.48 -37.55
CA ILE A 311 -37.15 -58.42 -36.59
C ILE A 311 -37.74 -56.99 -36.54
N ASN A 312 -39.07 -56.93 -36.63
CA ASN A 312 -39.98 -55.79 -36.49
C ASN A 312 -39.89 -55.03 -35.16
N GLY A 313 -40.30 -53.75 -35.14
CA GLY A 313 -40.69 -53.09 -33.89
C GLY A 313 -40.89 -51.58 -33.94
N ASN A 314 -42.15 -51.15 -34.07
CA ASN A 314 -42.67 -49.79 -33.94
C ASN A 314 -42.14 -49.02 -32.71
N HIS A 315 -41.76 -47.74 -32.87
CA HIS A 315 -42.64 -46.58 -32.59
C HIS A 315 -41.82 -45.27 -32.45
N LEU A 316 -42.14 -44.32 -33.32
CA LEU A 316 -41.92 -42.89 -33.10
C LEU A 316 -42.70 -42.41 -31.87
N LYS A 317 -42.10 -41.54 -31.05
CA LYS A 317 -42.76 -40.30 -30.58
C LYS A 317 -41.73 -39.25 -30.14
N ARG A 318 -41.68 -38.17 -30.92
CA ARG A 318 -41.25 -36.82 -30.52
C ARG A 318 -42.28 -36.22 -29.57
N LEU A 319 -41.84 -35.37 -28.65
CA LEU A 319 -42.50 -34.15 -28.10
C LEU A 319 -41.42 -33.42 -27.29
N GLN A 320 -40.74 -32.41 -27.84
CA GLN A 320 -40.99 -30.97 -27.67
C GLN A 320 -41.21 -30.48 -26.22
N SER A 321 -40.19 -29.75 -25.73
CA SER A 321 -40.20 -28.53 -24.89
C SER A 321 -41.13 -28.45 -23.67
N GLN A 322 -40.52 -28.41 -22.47
CA GLN A 322 -40.33 -27.18 -21.68
C GLN A 322 -38.93 -27.21 -21.07
#